data_AF-A0A7C2AAH1-F1
#
_entry.id   AF-A0A7C2AAH1-F1
#
_cell.length_a   1.000
_cell.length_b   1.000
_cell.length_c   1.000
_cell.angle_alpha   90.00
_cell.angle_beta   90.00
_cell.angle_gamma   90.00
#
_symmetry.space_group_name_H-M   'P 1'
#
loop_
_entity.id
_entity.type
_entity.pdbx_description
1 polymer ?
#
loop_
_entity_poly.entity_id
_entity_poly.type
_entity_poly.pdbx_seq_one_letter_code
_entity_poly.pdbx_strand_id
1 'polypeptide(L)'
;MANFTEFGYDNFFDRSVSKPIDSIPTIDTDVLLEGIEGETILGQGTIKSANGRMFMDLNKNTFSVNDGTSERVRLGQMEDGSYGFRVKDRDGNVLLNMTDETNLIQSSDARMQLDLIKKQFKVFDQINLRVLIGNL
;
A
#
# COMPACT_ATOMS: atom_id res chain seq x y z
N MET A 1 -57.92 21.52 -22.81
CA MET A 1 -57.81 20.20 -23.47
C MET A 1 -56.99 20.38 -24.73
N ALA A 2 -55.70 20.06 -24.65
CA ALA A 2 -54.80 20.10 -25.81
C ALA A 2 -54.83 18.73 -26.51
N ASN A 3 -54.75 18.76 -27.84
CA ASN A 3 -55.01 17.65 -28.75
C ASN A 3 -53.73 16.79 -28.94
N PHE A 4 -53.84 15.47 -28.75
CA PHE A 4 -52.72 14.53 -28.52
C PHE A 4 -52.23 13.81 -29.80
N THR A 5 -52.50 14.37 -30.98
CA THR A 5 -52.33 13.66 -32.26
C THR A 5 -51.11 14.08 -33.08
N GLU A 6 -50.21 14.93 -32.55
CA GLU A 6 -48.94 15.21 -33.23
C GLU A 6 -47.83 14.26 -32.78
N PHE A 7 -47.32 13.48 -33.74
CA PHE A 7 -46.06 12.74 -33.62
C PHE A 7 -44.94 13.76 -33.33
N GLY A 8 -44.36 13.73 -32.13
CA GLY A 8 -43.31 14.66 -31.70
C GLY A 8 -43.71 15.64 -30.60
N TYR A 9 -44.90 15.52 -30.00
CA TYR A 9 -45.19 16.21 -28.73
C TYR A 9 -44.40 15.55 -27.59
N ASP A 10 -43.16 15.99 -27.42
CA ASP A 10 -42.26 15.51 -26.39
C ASP A 10 -42.46 16.32 -25.11
N ASN A 11 -43.09 15.71 -24.10
CA ASN A 11 -43.24 16.28 -22.75
C ASN A 11 -41.88 16.53 -22.05
N PHE A 12 -40.76 16.26 -22.72
CA PHE A 12 -39.41 16.51 -22.22
C PHE A 12 -39.13 17.98 -21.96
N PHE A 13 -39.74 18.90 -22.72
CA PHE A 13 -39.50 20.34 -22.58
C PHE A 13 -40.44 21.04 -21.61
N ASP A 14 -41.49 20.35 -21.12
CA ASP A 14 -42.38 20.88 -20.06
C ASP A 14 -41.94 20.43 -18.66
N ARG A 15 -40.65 20.10 -18.50
CA ARG A 15 -40.05 20.01 -17.18
C ARG A 15 -39.82 21.42 -16.68
N SER A 16 -40.73 21.90 -15.84
CA SER A 16 -40.39 22.95 -14.88
C SER A 16 -39.05 22.58 -14.23
N VAL A 17 -38.06 23.48 -14.30
CA VAL A 17 -36.74 23.28 -13.69
C VAL A 17 -36.93 23.27 -12.18
N SER A 18 -37.31 22.11 -11.64
CA SER A 18 -37.53 21.96 -10.21
C SER A 18 -36.19 21.66 -9.54
N LYS A 19 -35.63 22.73 -8.98
CA LYS A 19 -34.60 22.80 -7.94
C LYS A 19 -33.15 22.59 -8.37
N PRO A 20 -32.20 23.31 -7.74
CA PRO A 20 -30.78 23.01 -7.86
C PRO A 20 -30.53 21.57 -7.39
N ILE A 21 -29.54 20.92 -8.00
CA ILE A 21 -29.06 19.60 -7.57
C ILE A 21 -28.48 19.77 -6.17
N ASP A 22 -29.27 19.48 -5.13
CA ASP A 22 -28.86 19.63 -3.72
C ASP A 22 -27.95 18.47 -3.24
N SER A 23 -27.63 17.48 -4.07
CA SER A 23 -26.61 16.48 -3.73
C SER A 23 -26.03 15.77 -4.97
N ILE A 24 -24.70 15.70 -5.02
CA ILE A 24 -23.97 14.72 -5.80
C ILE A 24 -24.17 13.39 -5.08
N PRO A 25 -24.55 12.28 -5.76
CA PRO A 25 -24.63 10.98 -5.12
C PRO A 25 -23.27 10.67 -4.50
N THR A 26 -23.24 10.55 -3.18
CA THR A 26 -22.04 10.22 -2.43
C THR A 26 -21.52 8.89 -2.99
N ILE A 27 -20.35 8.93 -3.60
CA ILE A 27 -19.60 7.71 -3.87
C ILE A 27 -19.25 7.17 -2.49
N ASP A 28 -19.98 6.15 -2.05
CA ASP A 28 -19.70 5.43 -0.81
C ASP A 28 -18.39 4.66 -1.03
N THR A 29 -17.30 5.37 -0.76
CA THR A 29 -15.98 4.80 -0.59
C THR A 29 -15.79 4.80 0.91
N ASP A 30 -15.52 3.63 1.50
CA ASP A 30 -15.08 3.49 2.88
C ASP A 30 -13.70 4.18 3.03
N VAL A 31 -13.68 5.51 2.99
CA VAL A 31 -12.50 6.32 3.24
C VAL A 31 -12.46 6.58 4.74
N LEU A 32 -11.74 5.72 5.44
CA LEU A 32 -11.31 6.00 6.80
C LEU A 32 -10.30 7.15 6.77
N LEU A 33 -10.80 8.38 6.92
CA LEU A 33 -9.99 9.57 7.12
C LEU A 33 -9.59 9.66 8.59
N GLU A 34 -8.37 9.23 8.90
CA GLU A 34 -7.78 9.50 10.21
C GLU A 34 -7.02 10.84 10.16
N GLY A 35 -7.55 11.85 10.85
CA GLY A 35 -6.89 13.14 11.00
C GLY A 35 -5.72 13.05 11.98
N ILE A 36 -4.54 13.46 11.56
CA ILE A 36 -3.36 13.57 12.43
C ILE A 36 -3.20 15.04 12.81
N GLU A 37 -3.24 15.34 14.10
CA GLU A 37 -3.10 16.72 14.60
C GLU A 37 -1.71 17.30 14.22
N GLY A 38 -1.70 18.54 13.71
CA GLY A 38 -0.46 19.18 13.23
C GLY A 38 0.63 19.35 14.30
N GLU A 39 0.26 19.49 15.57
CA GLU A 39 1.22 19.56 16.68
C GLU A 39 2.00 18.24 16.88
N THR A 40 1.38 17.10 16.54
CA THR A 40 2.05 15.79 16.56
C THR A 40 3.13 15.69 15.47
N ILE A 41 2.90 16.33 14.31
CA ILE A 41 3.84 16.40 13.19
C ILE A 41 5.06 17.27 13.55
N LEU A 42 4.81 18.44 14.16
CA LEU A 42 5.85 19.44 14.43
C LEU A 42 6.65 19.17 15.72
N GLY A 43 6.07 18.50 16.71
CA GLY A 43 6.69 18.32 18.04
C GLY A 43 7.43 17.00 18.26
N GLN A 44 7.06 15.92 17.56
CA GLN A 44 7.63 14.58 17.78
C GLN A 44 8.30 13.98 16.55
N GLY A 45 8.12 14.58 15.37
CA GLY A 45 8.62 14.04 14.10
C GLY A 45 8.09 12.65 13.79
N THR A 46 6.98 12.23 14.41
CA THR A 46 6.36 10.91 14.18
C THR A 46 4.88 11.07 13.90
N ILE A 47 4.44 10.51 12.78
CA ILE A 47 3.04 10.43 12.37
C ILE A 47 2.60 8.99 12.56
N LYS A 48 1.52 8.71 13.29
CA LYS A 48 1.06 7.35 13.57
C LYS A 48 -0.45 7.21 13.46
N SER A 49 -0.92 6.02 13.08
CA SER A 49 -2.33 5.66 13.15
C SER A 49 -2.80 5.47 14.60
N ALA A 50 -4.11 5.51 14.83
CA ALA A 50 -4.73 5.49 16.15
C ALA A 50 -4.42 4.20 16.91
N ASN A 51 -4.34 3.10 16.17
CA ASN A 51 -3.96 1.79 16.70
C ASN A 51 -2.43 1.57 16.77
N GLY A 52 -1.62 2.55 16.38
CA GLY A 52 -0.16 2.49 16.37
C GLY A 52 0.44 1.49 15.38
N ARG A 53 -0.36 0.92 14.48
CA ARG A 53 0.09 -0.12 13.53
C ARG A 53 0.79 0.45 12.32
N MET A 54 0.54 1.70 11.97
CA MET A 54 1.22 2.39 10.89
C MET A 54 1.88 3.63 11.49
N PHE A 55 3.16 3.83 11.21
CA PHE A 55 3.80 5.08 11.57
C PHE A 55 4.91 5.48 10.61
N MET A 56 5.07 6.79 10.45
CA MET A 56 6.14 7.47 9.73
C MET A 56 6.97 8.25 10.74
N ASP A 57 8.24 7.89 10.89
CA ASP A 57 9.23 8.60 11.69
C ASP A 57 10.05 9.48 10.72
N LEU A 58 9.78 10.79 10.76
CA LEU A 58 10.40 11.82 9.94
C LEU A 58 11.86 12.07 10.34
N ASN A 59 12.25 11.77 11.59
CA ASN A 59 13.63 11.92 12.03
C ASN A 59 14.52 10.79 11.50
N LYS A 60 13.94 9.60 11.33
CA LYS A 60 14.62 8.42 10.77
C LYS A 60 14.35 8.22 9.28
N ASN A 61 13.52 9.07 8.66
CA ASN A 61 13.06 8.90 7.28
C ASN A 61 12.50 7.48 7.03
N THR A 62 11.67 6.98 7.95
CA THR A 62 11.08 5.64 7.85
C THR A 62 9.57 5.70 7.84
N PHE A 63 8.96 4.87 7.00
CA PHE A 63 7.57 4.45 7.12
C PHE A 63 7.55 2.97 7.51
N SER A 64 6.70 2.59 8.45
CA SER A 64 6.59 1.22 8.89
C SER A 64 5.16 0.78 9.20
N VAL A 65 4.94 -0.52 9.06
CA VAL A 65 3.71 -1.19 9.46
C VAL A 65 4.06 -2.34 10.40
N ASN A 66 3.38 -2.43 11.53
CA ASN A 66 3.49 -3.52 12.49
C ASN A 66 2.15 -4.23 12.66
N ASP A 67 2.19 -5.47 13.17
CA ASP A 67 0.99 -6.25 13.47
C ASP A 67 0.55 -6.16 14.94
N GLY A 68 1.07 -5.18 15.69
CA GLY A 68 0.89 -5.02 17.13
C GLY A 68 1.95 -5.73 17.98
N THR A 69 2.76 -6.62 17.40
CA THR A 69 3.88 -7.28 18.10
C THR A 69 5.21 -6.97 17.47
N SER A 70 5.28 -6.91 16.14
CA SER A 70 6.55 -6.68 15.43
C SER A 70 6.33 -5.91 14.13
N GLU A 71 7.37 -5.19 13.70
CA GLU A 71 7.41 -4.53 12.40
C GLU A 71 7.37 -5.60 11.29
N ARG A 72 6.41 -5.45 10.36
CA ARG A 72 6.20 -6.34 9.22
C ARG A 72 6.60 -5.69 7.90
N VAL A 73 6.45 -4.38 7.80
CA VAL A 73 6.84 -3.62 6.61
C VAL A 73 7.66 -2.43 7.06
N ARG A 74 8.76 -2.18 6.36
CA ARG A 74 9.55 -0.96 6.48
C ARG A 74 9.88 -0.43 5.10
N LEU A 75 9.72 0.87 4.91
CA LEU A 75 10.19 1.64 3.76
C LEU A 75 11.02 2.82 4.29
N GLY A 76 12.12 3.13 3.61
CA GLY A 76 13.01 4.22 4.01
C GLY A 76 14.29 3.69 4.67
N GLN A 77 14.78 4.37 5.70
CA GLN A 77 16.06 4.01 6.30
C GLN A 77 16.02 2.69 7.11
N MET A 78 16.98 1.81 6.85
CA MET A 78 17.18 0.54 7.52
C MET A 78 18.09 0.71 8.75
N GLU A 79 18.21 -0.35 9.56
CA GLU A 79 19.00 -0.32 10.79
C GLU A 79 20.50 -0.12 10.55
N ASP A 80 20.99 -0.50 9.37
CA ASP A 80 22.36 -0.27 8.91
C ASP A 80 22.58 1.10 8.26
N GLY A 81 21.53 1.93 8.19
CA GLY A 81 21.55 3.26 7.57
C GLY A 81 21.29 3.28 6.07
N SER A 82 21.23 2.12 5.40
CA SER A 82 20.84 2.01 3.99
C SER A 82 19.37 2.43 3.78
N TYR A 83 18.99 2.79 2.56
CA TYR A 83 17.60 3.04 2.21
C TYR A 83 17.01 1.85 1.46
N GLY A 84 15.76 1.52 1.74
CA GLY A 84 15.13 0.39 1.08
C GLY A 84 13.71 0.10 1.49
N PHE A 85 13.28 -1.12 1.16
CA PHE A 85 11.99 -1.70 1.45
C PHE A 85 12.15 -3.14 1.94
N ARG A 86 11.58 -3.45 3.11
CA ARG A 86 11.63 -4.78 3.74
C ARG A 86 10.24 -5.24 4.13
N VAL A 87 9.94 -6.51 3.84
CA VAL A 87 8.71 -7.19 4.27
C VAL A 87 9.05 -8.47 5.03
N LYS A 88 8.40 -8.67 6.17
CA LYS A 88 8.50 -9.86 7.00
C LYS A 88 7.14 -10.55 7.14
N ASP A 89 7.14 -11.87 7.23
CA ASP A 89 5.95 -12.63 7.62
C ASP A 89 5.65 -12.49 9.12
N ARG A 90 4.63 -13.22 9.62
CA ARG A 90 4.23 -13.22 11.04
C ARG A 90 5.30 -13.81 11.97
N ASP A 91 6.10 -14.75 11.50
CA ASP A 91 7.13 -15.39 12.30
C ASP A 91 8.44 -14.57 12.30
N GLY A 92 8.49 -13.50 11.50
CA GLY A 92 9.62 -12.58 11.40
C GLY A 92 10.59 -12.92 10.27
N ASN A 93 10.27 -13.91 9.44
CA ASN A 93 11.09 -14.27 8.29
C ASN A 93 10.99 -13.16 7.24
N VAL A 94 12.13 -12.76 6.68
CA VAL A 94 12.18 -11.74 5.63
C VAL A 94 11.76 -12.35 4.30
N LEU A 95 10.67 -11.86 3.72
CA LEU A 95 10.15 -12.32 2.42
C LEU A 95 10.64 -11.46 1.27
N LEU A 96 10.88 -10.18 1.54
CA LEU A 96 11.36 -9.22 0.57
C LEU A 96 12.34 -8.27 1.25
N ASN A 97 13.51 -8.09 0.66
CA ASN A 97 14.51 -7.15 1.09
C ASN A 97 15.10 -6.46 -0.14
N MET A 98 14.79 -5.18 -0.29
CA MET A 98 15.25 -4.33 -1.39
C MET A 98 15.99 -3.15 -0.79
N THR A 99 17.30 -3.11 -0.96
CA THR A 99 18.23 -2.06 -0.54
C THR A 99 19.24 -1.86 -1.68
N ASP A 100 20.15 -0.91 -1.53
CA ASP A 100 21.25 -0.72 -2.48
C ASP A 100 22.14 -1.97 -2.62
N GLU A 101 22.21 -2.79 -1.58
CA GLU A 101 23.09 -3.98 -1.52
C GLU A 101 22.34 -5.31 -1.74
N THR A 102 21.02 -5.33 -1.55
CA THR A 102 20.22 -6.56 -1.63
C THR A 102 18.93 -6.30 -2.37
N ASN A 103 18.60 -7.07 -3.41
CA ASN A 103 17.24 -7.11 -3.96
C ASN A 103 16.79 -8.57 -4.04
N LEU A 104 16.23 -9.06 -2.95
CA LEU A 104 15.90 -10.46 -2.74
C LEU A 104 14.40 -10.61 -2.43
N ILE A 105 13.75 -11.51 -3.14
CA ILE A 105 12.42 -12.03 -2.80
C ILE A 105 12.59 -13.51 -2.47
N GLN A 106 12.05 -13.98 -1.36
CA GLN A 106 12.21 -15.36 -0.94
C GLN A 106 10.99 -15.92 -0.19
N SER A 107 10.88 -17.24 -0.15
CA SER A 107 9.94 -17.94 0.73
C SER A 107 10.33 -17.79 2.20
N SER A 108 9.38 -17.96 3.13
CA SER A 108 9.63 -17.88 4.57
C SER A 108 10.75 -18.80 5.05
N ASP A 109 10.89 -19.98 4.43
CA ASP A 109 11.93 -20.97 4.73
C ASP A 109 13.21 -20.78 3.90
N ALA A 110 13.29 -19.70 3.12
CA ALA A 110 14.37 -19.34 2.20
C ALA A 110 14.71 -20.39 1.12
N ARG A 111 13.83 -21.40 0.89
CA ARG A 111 14.07 -22.45 -0.11
C ARG A 111 13.82 -22.01 -1.54
N MET A 112 13.00 -20.97 -1.76
CA MET A 112 12.84 -20.33 -3.06
C MET A 112 13.36 -18.91 -2.95
N GLN A 113 14.26 -18.52 -3.85
CA GLN A 113 14.89 -17.20 -3.83
C GLN A 113 14.94 -16.62 -5.24
N LEU A 114 14.52 -15.36 -5.39
CA LEU A 114 14.72 -14.53 -6.55
C LEU A 114 15.63 -13.37 -6.17
N ASP A 115 16.89 -13.45 -6.60
CA ASP A 115 17.92 -12.42 -6.40
C ASP A 115 18.00 -11.57 -7.68
N LEU A 116 17.50 -10.34 -7.60
CA LEU A 116 17.41 -9.42 -8.72
C LEU A 116 18.75 -8.74 -9.03
N ILE A 117 19.67 -8.66 -8.05
CA ILE A 117 21.02 -8.14 -8.27
C ILE A 117 21.84 -9.16 -9.06
N LYS A 118 21.84 -10.41 -8.60
CA LYS A 118 22.53 -11.50 -9.29
C LYS A 118 21.80 -11.98 -10.54
N LYS A 119 20.54 -11.58 -10.71
CA LYS A 119 19.65 -12.01 -11.80
C LYS A 119 19.48 -13.54 -11.77
N GLN A 120 19.21 -14.07 -10.58
CA GLN A 120 19.12 -15.50 -10.32
C GLN A 120 17.81 -15.87 -9.65
N PHE A 121 17.20 -16.95 -10.11
CA PHE A 121 16.18 -17.69 -9.39
C PHE A 121 16.78 -19.02 -8.90
N LYS A 122 16.62 -19.31 -7.61
CA LYS A 122 17.19 -20.48 -6.93
C LYS A 122 16.11 -21.26 -6.20
N VAL A 123 16.20 -22.59 -6.25
CA VAL A 123 15.41 -23.50 -5.42
C VAL A 123 16.34 -24.47 -4.70
N PHE A 124 16.15 -24.60 -3.39
CA PHE A 124 16.92 -25.48 -2.52
C PHE A 124 16.08 -26.64 -2.00
N ASP A 125 16.70 -27.80 -1.92
CA ASP A 125 16.24 -28.94 -1.14
C ASP A 125 17.13 -29.03 0.11
N GLN A 126 16.57 -28.60 1.24
CA GLN A 126 17.31 -28.31 2.47
C GLN A 126 18.41 -27.27 2.20
N ILE A 127 19.69 -27.68 2.19
CA ILE A 127 20.84 -26.82 1.91
C ILE A 127 21.36 -26.96 0.47
N ASN A 128 20.86 -27.95 -0.28
CA ASN A 128 21.38 -28.27 -1.60
C ASN A 128 20.65 -27.47 -2.67
N LEU A 129 21.40 -26.73 -3.49
CA LEU A 129 20.86 -26.05 -4.66
C LEU A 129 20.39 -27.09 -5.68
N ARG A 130 19.11 -27.08 -6.03
CA ARG A 130 18.51 -28.00 -7.01
C ARG A 130 18.21 -27.34 -8.33
N VAL A 131 17.77 -26.08 -8.28
CA VAL A 131 17.44 -25.30 -9.47
C VAL A 131 18.16 -23.97 -9.40
N LEU A 132 18.83 -23.60 -10.49
CA LEU A 132 19.37 -22.28 -10.73
C LEU A 132 18.97 -21.84 -12.14
N ILE A 133 18.30 -20.71 -12.23
CA ILE A 133 18.00 -20.04 -13.50
C ILE A 133 18.61 -18.64 -13.43
N GLY A 134 19.46 -18.29 -14.39
CA GLY A 134 20.12 -16.99 -14.42
C GLY A 134 21.61 -17.10 -14.67
N ASN A 135 22.33 -16.00 -14.42
CA ASN A 135 23.78 -15.95 -14.61
C ASN A 135 24.49 -16.85 -13.60
N LEU A 136 25.54 -17.54 -14.05
CA LEU A 136 26.47 -18.30 -13.21
C LEU A 136 27.57 -17.40 -12.66
#